data_AF-A0A2G5TWL2-F1
#
_entry.id   AF-A0A2G5TWL2-F1
#
_cell.length_a   1.000
_cell.length_b   1.000
_cell.length_c   1.000
_cell.angle_alpha   90.00
_cell.angle_beta   90.00
_cell.angle_gamma   90.00
#
_symmetry.space_group_name_H-M   'P 1'
#
loop_
_entity.id
_entity.type
_entity.pdbx_description
1 polymer ?
#
loop_
_entity_poly.entity_id
_entity_poly.type
_entity_poly.pdbx_seq_one_letter_code
_entity_poly.pdbx_strand_id
1 'polypeptide(L)'
;MEEEENADTSNFSAPSSSPTFSRITSSNDSTFTYRLKGFRHQPTDHYPRTFFKDVEERGDRTCINGQAIHNIWFKNCENFMQIYQDVPRFLLMHQGLLSHDDINLVDVEDVDLSAHLKHMNELGMFDDSIVIVMADHGHRFAKLRETHQGQLEERMPFFSIALPKELRETEKGKRIERNLRIHWIDCEI
;
A
#
# COMPACT_ATOMS: atom_id res chain seq x y z
N MET A 1 -22.39 20.38 9.69
CA MET A 1 -21.40 20.52 10.77
C MET A 1 -20.99 19.10 11.08
N GLU A 2 -20.05 18.56 10.29
CA GLU A 2 -19.50 17.22 10.53
C GLU A 2 -18.44 17.38 11.61
N GLU A 3 -18.56 16.64 12.72
CA GLU A 3 -17.49 16.56 13.70
C GLU A 3 -16.32 15.81 13.05
N GLU A 4 -15.31 16.56 12.60
CA GLU A 4 -14.06 15.98 12.11
C GLU A 4 -13.30 15.34 13.27
N GLU A 5 -13.38 14.01 13.33
CA GLU A 5 -12.74 13.15 14.31
C GLU A 5 -11.23 12.95 14.00
N ASN A 6 -10.43 12.70 15.04
CA ASN A 6 -9.03 12.30 14.84
C ASN A 6 -8.97 10.77 14.71
N ALA A 7 -8.00 10.25 13.96
CA ALA A 7 -7.76 8.82 13.93
C ALA A 7 -7.20 8.33 15.28
N ASP A 8 -7.73 7.20 15.77
CA ASP A 8 -7.29 6.57 17.02
C ASP A 8 -5.91 5.90 16.87
N THR A 9 -5.01 6.18 17.80
CA THR A 9 -3.64 5.63 17.86
C THR A 9 -3.51 4.36 18.70
N SER A 10 -4.57 3.95 19.42
CA SER A 10 -4.52 2.84 20.38
C SER A 10 -4.10 1.49 19.76
N ASN A 11 -4.39 1.29 18.47
CA ASN A 11 -4.08 0.05 17.74
C ASN A 11 -2.74 0.07 17.00
N PHE A 12 -2.00 1.18 17.01
CA PHE A 12 -0.75 1.32 16.22
C PHE A 12 0.49 1.54 17.09
N SER A 13 0.33 1.73 18.40
CA SER A 13 1.44 1.89 19.34
C SER A 13 1.95 0.53 19.80
N ALA A 14 3.23 0.24 19.52
CA ALA A 14 3.84 -1.05 19.78
C ALA A 14 4.83 -0.97 20.97
N PRO A 15 4.81 -1.90 21.95
CA PRO A 15 5.85 -1.97 22.98
C PRO A 15 7.23 -2.28 22.36
N SER A 16 8.32 -2.04 23.10
CA SER A 16 9.71 -2.16 22.61
C SER A 16 10.13 -3.55 22.12
N SER A 17 9.30 -4.58 22.32
CA SER A 17 9.49 -5.95 21.82
C SER A 17 8.58 -6.29 20.63
N SER A 18 7.90 -5.30 20.05
CA SER A 18 6.97 -5.47 18.95
C SER A 18 7.64 -5.31 17.59
N PRO A 19 7.00 -5.79 16.51
CA PRO A 19 7.49 -5.58 15.17
C PRO A 19 7.70 -4.09 14.90
N THR A 20 8.79 -3.75 14.20
CA THR A 20 8.98 -2.38 13.70
C THR A 20 7.83 -2.09 12.75
N PHE A 21 7.08 -1.03 13.02
CA PHE A 21 5.86 -0.69 12.30
C PHE A 21 6.09 0.54 11.43
N SER A 22 5.94 0.39 10.12
CA SER A 22 6.01 1.49 9.17
C SER A 22 4.67 1.68 8.46
N ARG A 23 4.26 2.94 8.33
CA ARG A 23 3.10 3.35 7.58
C ARG A 23 3.53 4.41 6.60
N ILE A 24 3.35 4.16 5.31
CA ILE A 24 3.72 5.10 4.25
C ILE A 24 2.46 5.49 3.49
N THR A 25 2.04 6.75 3.64
CA THR A 25 0.88 7.36 2.96
C THR A 25 1.34 8.55 2.14
N SER A 26 0.87 8.67 0.89
CA SER A 26 1.41 9.63 -0.08
C SER A 26 0.63 10.95 -0.23
N SER A 27 -0.60 11.07 0.29
CA SER A 27 -1.45 12.23 0.00
C SER A 27 -2.40 12.65 1.13
N ASN A 28 -2.95 13.86 1.05
CA ASN A 28 -4.08 14.31 1.87
C ASN A 28 -5.30 13.40 1.68
N ASP A 29 -5.50 12.83 0.50
CA ASP A 29 -6.55 11.85 0.21
C ASP A 29 -6.29 10.45 0.80
N SER A 30 -5.26 10.32 1.64
CA SER A 30 -4.99 9.06 2.33
C SER A 30 -6.07 8.70 3.34
N THR A 31 -6.14 7.40 3.64
CA THR A 31 -7.14 6.74 4.51
C THR A 31 -7.43 7.48 5.83
N PHE A 32 -6.45 8.18 6.41
CA PHE A 32 -6.57 8.81 7.74
C PHE A 32 -6.57 10.34 7.70
N THR A 33 -6.39 10.96 6.53
CA THR A 33 -6.29 12.43 6.40
C THR A 33 -7.27 13.04 5.42
N TYR A 34 -7.99 12.23 4.63
CA TYR A 34 -8.89 12.76 3.61
C TYR A 34 -10.10 13.50 4.21
N ARG A 35 -10.83 12.81 5.09
CA ARG A 35 -12.00 13.35 5.81
C ARG A 35 -11.78 13.48 7.31
N LEU A 36 -10.57 13.21 7.76
CA LEU A 36 -10.19 13.15 9.17
C LEU A 36 -8.96 14.03 9.39
N LYS A 37 -8.71 14.41 10.65
CA LYS A 37 -7.56 15.26 11.02
C LYS A 37 -6.23 14.52 11.08
N GLY A 38 -6.21 13.23 10.75
CA GLY A 38 -5.06 12.36 10.98
C GLY A 38 -4.88 12.01 12.45
N PHE A 39 -3.64 11.67 12.81
CA PHE A 39 -3.27 11.27 14.15
C PHE A 39 -2.66 12.45 14.92
N ARG A 40 -3.00 12.58 16.21
CA ARG A 40 -2.42 13.62 17.09
C ARG A 40 -0.97 13.35 17.46
N HIS A 41 -0.61 12.07 17.58
CA HIS A 41 0.73 11.59 17.86
C HIS A 41 1.16 10.66 16.74
N GLN A 42 2.46 10.53 16.51
CA GLN A 42 2.99 9.62 15.51
C GLN A 42 2.48 8.20 15.80
N PRO A 43 1.74 7.58 14.87
CA PRO A 43 1.09 6.30 15.14
C PRO A 43 2.03 5.10 15.00
N THR A 44 3.20 5.26 14.37
CA THR A 44 4.09 4.17 13.95
C THR A 44 5.55 4.53 14.21
N ASP A 45 6.49 3.58 14.14
CA ASP A 45 7.93 3.91 14.25
C ASP A 45 8.39 4.77 13.07
N HIS A 46 7.89 4.47 11.87
CA HIS A 46 8.15 5.23 10.64
C HIS A 46 6.86 5.76 10.05
N TYR A 47 6.71 7.09 10.05
CA TYR A 47 5.55 7.79 9.48
C TYR A 47 6.02 8.98 8.62
N PRO A 48 6.22 8.81 7.30
CA PRO A 48 6.80 9.81 6.42
C PRO A 48 5.81 10.93 6.05
N ARG A 49 4.68 11.05 6.75
CA ARG A 49 3.64 12.04 6.49
C ARG A 49 4.18 13.47 6.48
N THR A 50 5.12 13.81 7.36
CA THR A 50 5.72 15.15 7.39
C THR A 50 6.39 15.50 6.07
N PHE A 51 7.08 14.54 5.44
CA PHE A 51 7.69 14.72 4.13
C PHE A 51 6.64 14.90 3.03
N PHE A 52 5.67 13.98 2.93
CA PHE A 52 4.63 14.08 1.88
C PHE A 52 3.72 15.31 2.06
N LYS A 53 3.55 15.80 3.29
CA LYS A 53 2.83 17.05 3.55
C LYS A 53 3.54 18.27 2.96
N ASP A 54 4.85 18.36 3.15
CA ASP A 54 5.66 19.45 2.59
C ASP A 54 5.66 19.40 1.04
N VAL A 55 5.66 18.20 0.45
CA VAL A 55 5.50 17.99 -1.00
C VAL A 55 4.15 18.54 -1.49
N GLU A 56 3.06 18.19 -0.80
CA GLU A 56 1.71 18.69 -1.11
C GLU A 56 1.64 20.22 -1.01
N GLU A 57 2.21 20.81 0.05
CA GLU A 57 2.21 22.26 0.30
C GLU A 57 3.01 23.05 -0.75
N ARG A 58 4.04 22.43 -1.35
CA ARG A 58 4.79 23.01 -2.48
C ARG A 58 4.03 22.97 -3.81
N GLY A 59 2.96 22.18 -3.88
CA GLY A 59 2.19 21.97 -5.11
C GLY A 59 2.81 20.95 -6.06
N ASP A 60 3.76 20.13 -5.60
CA ASP A 60 4.34 19.05 -6.37
C ASP A 60 3.31 17.91 -6.47
N ARG A 61 2.67 17.76 -7.63
CA ARG A 61 1.53 16.83 -7.79
C ARG A 61 1.92 15.43 -8.25
N THR A 62 3.01 15.29 -8.98
CA THR A 62 3.40 14.01 -9.60
C THR A 62 4.89 13.71 -9.49
N CYS A 63 5.73 14.74 -9.44
CA CYS A 63 7.18 14.59 -9.38
C CYS A 63 7.82 15.56 -8.39
N ILE A 64 8.92 15.12 -7.77
CA ILE A 64 9.83 15.95 -6.96
C ILE A 64 11.21 15.85 -7.59
N ASN A 65 11.83 16.97 -7.96
CA ASN A 65 13.16 17.01 -8.59
C ASN A 65 13.32 16.03 -9.79
N GLY A 66 12.26 15.84 -10.58
CA GLY A 66 12.25 14.94 -11.73
C GLY A 66 12.03 13.46 -11.40
N GLN A 67 11.82 13.10 -10.14
CA GLN A 67 11.44 11.75 -9.72
C GLN A 67 9.94 11.67 -9.46
N ALA A 68 9.28 10.65 -10.01
CA ALA A 68 7.86 10.44 -9.73
C ALA A 68 7.64 10.09 -8.25
N ILE A 69 6.59 10.68 -7.65
CA ILE A 69 6.32 10.58 -6.22
C ILE A 69 6.03 9.13 -5.81
N HIS A 70 5.33 8.34 -6.62
CA HIS A 70 5.08 6.92 -6.35
C HIS A 70 6.36 6.09 -6.34
N ASN A 71 7.36 6.44 -7.15
CA ASN A 71 8.67 5.78 -7.15
C ASN A 71 9.50 6.13 -5.91
N ILE A 72 9.40 7.36 -5.39
CA ILE A 72 9.98 7.72 -4.08
C ILE A 72 9.31 6.90 -2.98
N TRP A 73 8.00 6.71 -3.06
CA TRP A 73 7.22 5.93 -2.11
C TRP A 73 7.63 4.44 -2.14
N PHE A 74 7.73 3.82 -3.32
CA PHE A 74 8.29 2.47 -3.50
C PHE A 74 9.70 2.35 -2.91
N LYS A 75 10.59 3.34 -3.15
CA LYS A 75 11.94 3.29 -2.59
C LYS A 75 11.96 3.28 -1.06
N ASN A 76 11.00 3.95 -0.42
CA ASN A 76 10.86 3.90 1.04
C ASN A 76 10.42 2.50 1.53
N CYS A 77 9.61 1.76 0.75
CA CYS A 77 9.29 0.34 1.01
C CYS A 77 10.54 -0.51 1.06
N GLU A 78 11.31 -0.48 -0.03
CA GLU A 78 12.51 -1.28 -0.22
C GLU A 78 13.54 -1.00 0.88
N ASN A 79 13.77 0.28 1.18
CA ASN A 79 14.67 0.68 2.25
C ASN A 79 14.19 0.17 3.62
N PHE A 80 12.89 0.24 3.92
CA PHE A 80 12.35 -0.27 5.18
C PHE A 80 12.56 -1.79 5.29
N MET A 81 12.21 -2.54 4.25
CA MET A 81 12.37 -4.00 4.25
C MET A 81 13.84 -4.40 4.37
N GLN A 82 14.76 -3.64 3.76
CA GLN A 82 16.20 -3.89 3.84
C GLN A 82 16.80 -3.55 5.21
N ILE A 83 16.46 -2.39 5.79
CA ILE A 83 17.00 -1.95 7.08
C ILE A 83 16.55 -2.87 8.22
N TYR A 84 15.31 -3.36 8.16
CA TYR A 84 14.69 -4.17 9.21
C TYR A 84 14.63 -5.67 8.85
N GLN A 85 15.50 -6.14 7.96
CA GLN A 85 15.51 -7.55 7.53
C GLN A 85 15.68 -8.55 8.70
N ASP A 86 16.41 -8.15 9.75
CA ASP A 86 16.78 -9.02 10.88
C ASP A 86 15.81 -8.96 12.07
N VAL A 87 14.73 -8.18 11.97
CA VAL A 87 13.74 -8.02 13.05
C VAL A 87 12.32 -8.22 12.53
N PRO A 88 11.36 -8.63 13.38
CA PRO A 88 9.96 -8.66 12.99
C PRO A 88 9.53 -7.28 12.50
N ARG A 89 8.86 -7.24 11.35
CA ARG A 89 8.47 -6.00 10.67
C ARG A 89 7.04 -6.08 10.17
N PHE A 90 6.36 -4.94 10.17
CA PHE A 90 5.07 -4.77 9.53
C PHE A 90 5.07 -3.45 8.77
N LEU A 91 4.77 -3.52 7.49
CA LEU A 91 4.70 -2.38 6.59
C LEU A 91 3.28 -2.27 6.05
N LEU A 92 2.65 -1.12 6.27
CA LEU A 92 1.42 -0.74 5.58
C LEU A 92 1.68 0.41 4.62
N MET A 93 1.34 0.13 3.38
CA MET A 93 1.57 0.98 2.25
C MET A 93 0.23 1.25 1.58
N HIS A 94 -0.27 2.49 1.69
CA HIS A 94 -1.49 2.92 1.03
C HIS A 94 -1.21 4.16 0.16
N GLN A 95 -1.40 4.00 -1.15
CA GLN A 95 -1.22 5.01 -2.17
C GLN A 95 -2.58 5.24 -2.85
N GLY A 96 -2.90 6.51 -3.13
CA GLY A 96 -4.04 6.86 -3.99
C GLY A 96 -3.72 7.95 -5.02
N LEU A 97 -2.45 8.34 -5.19
CA LEU A 97 -2.08 9.54 -5.95
C LEU A 97 -2.48 9.45 -7.43
N LEU A 98 -2.26 8.29 -8.05
CA LEU A 98 -2.52 8.06 -9.48
C LEU A 98 -3.82 7.27 -9.72
N SER A 99 -4.47 6.77 -8.67
CA SER A 99 -5.63 5.89 -8.79
C SER A 99 -6.95 6.51 -8.29
N HIS A 100 -6.89 7.57 -7.48
CA HIS A 100 -8.07 8.14 -6.84
C HIS A 100 -9.01 8.83 -7.84
N ASP A 101 -8.51 9.76 -8.66
CA ASP A 101 -9.39 10.64 -9.46
C ASP A 101 -9.53 10.24 -10.94
N ASP A 102 -8.51 9.63 -11.54
CA ASP A 102 -8.46 9.33 -12.97
C ASP A 102 -7.97 7.90 -13.21
N ILE A 103 -8.87 7.05 -13.74
CA ILE A 103 -8.56 5.67 -14.07
C ILE A 103 -7.44 5.53 -15.10
N ASN A 104 -7.21 6.54 -15.94
CA ASN A 104 -6.18 6.49 -17.00
C ASN A 104 -4.76 6.65 -16.45
N LEU A 105 -4.60 7.12 -15.21
CA LEU A 105 -3.29 7.28 -14.58
C LEU A 105 -2.83 6.00 -13.87
N VAL A 106 -3.73 5.03 -13.65
CA VAL A 106 -3.42 3.75 -12.99
C VAL A 106 -2.37 2.96 -13.77
N ASP A 107 -2.41 3.01 -15.11
CA ASP A 107 -1.48 2.29 -15.98
C ASP A 107 -0.02 2.77 -15.80
N VAL A 108 0.18 4.03 -15.38
CA VAL A 108 1.51 4.58 -15.07
C VAL A 108 2.10 3.91 -13.82
N GLU A 109 1.26 3.64 -12.81
CA GLU A 109 1.69 3.01 -11.57
C GLU A 109 1.76 1.48 -11.68
N ASP A 110 0.91 0.85 -12.49
CA ASP A 110 0.86 -0.60 -12.64
C ASP A 110 2.21 -1.20 -13.09
N VAL A 111 2.82 -0.61 -14.12
CA VAL A 111 4.13 -1.04 -14.64
C VAL A 111 5.23 -0.89 -13.58
N ASP A 112 5.28 0.27 -12.90
CA ASP A 112 6.30 0.55 -11.90
C ASP A 112 6.10 -0.31 -10.64
N LEU A 113 4.86 -0.53 -10.20
CA LEU A 113 4.51 -1.39 -9.07
C LEU A 113 4.89 -2.85 -9.34
N SER A 114 4.52 -3.37 -10.51
CA SER A 114 4.84 -4.75 -10.92
C SER A 114 6.35 -4.97 -10.97
N ALA A 115 7.09 -4.04 -11.59
CA ALA A 115 8.54 -4.09 -11.63
C ALA A 115 9.17 -4.00 -10.24
N HIS A 116 8.63 -3.16 -9.36
CA HIS A 116 9.13 -3.00 -7.99
C HIS A 116 8.91 -4.26 -7.14
N LEU A 117 7.72 -4.83 -7.17
CA LEU A 117 7.40 -6.07 -6.45
C LEU A 117 8.26 -7.23 -6.94
N LYS A 118 8.43 -7.36 -8.26
CA LYS A 118 9.30 -8.37 -8.86
C LYS A 118 10.75 -8.21 -8.41
N HIS A 119 11.29 -6.99 -8.46
CA HIS A 119 12.65 -6.68 -8.00
C HIS A 119 12.85 -7.05 -6.51
N MET A 120 11.89 -6.69 -5.64
CA MET A 120 11.95 -7.07 -4.22
C MET A 120 11.88 -8.59 -4.02
N ASN A 121 11.07 -9.30 -4.81
CA ASN A 121 10.98 -10.75 -4.78
C ASN A 121 12.30 -11.41 -5.22
N GLU A 122 12.92 -10.94 -6.31
CA GLU A 122 14.21 -11.41 -6.82
C GLU A 122 15.35 -11.22 -5.80
N LEU A 123 15.28 -10.16 -4.99
CA LEU A 123 16.20 -9.91 -3.88
C LEU A 123 15.91 -10.76 -2.61
N GLY A 124 14.83 -11.56 -2.62
CA GLY A 124 14.43 -12.40 -1.48
C GLY A 124 13.79 -11.63 -0.33
N MET A 125 13.36 -10.37 -0.53
CA MET A 125 12.76 -9.54 0.54
C MET A 125 11.42 -10.08 1.03
N PHE A 126 10.81 -11.00 0.28
CA PHE A 126 9.53 -11.63 0.59
C PHE A 126 9.65 -13.08 1.08
N ASP A 127 10.86 -13.66 1.13
CA ASP A 127 11.07 -15.07 1.47
C ASP A 127 10.53 -15.44 2.87
N ASP A 128 10.54 -14.49 3.81
CA ASP A 128 10.09 -14.60 5.20
C ASP A 128 8.77 -13.84 5.49
N SER A 129 8.10 -13.31 4.47
CA SER A 129 7.02 -12.33 4.63
C SER A 129 5.71 -12.79 3.99
N ILE A 130 4.57 -12.49 4.65
CA ILE A 130 3.27 -12.52 3.98
C ILE A 130 3.09 -11.18 3.28
N VAL A 131 2.95 -11.21 1.96
CA VAL A 131 2.76 -10.00 1.15
C VAL A 131 1.30 -9.93 0.73
N ILE A 132 0.65 -8.81 1.03
CA ILE A 132 -0.74 -8.55 0.62
C ILE A 132 -0.73 -7.33 -0.29
N VAL A 133 -1.21 -7.50 -1.52
CA VAL A 133 -1.42 -6.39 -2.47
C VAL A 133 -2.92 -6.26 -2.69
N MET A 134 -3.50 -5.13 -2.33
CA MET A 134 -4.95 -4.97 -2.43
C MET A 134 -5.36 -3.53 -2.69
N ALA A 135 -6.47 -3.38 -3.40
CA ALA A 135 -7.23 -2.14 -3.47
C ALA A 135 -8.25 -2.10 -2.33
N ASP A 136 -8.45 -0.92 -1.74
CA ASP A 136 -9.49 -0.70 -0.73
C ASP A 136 -10.89 -0.62 -1.35
N HIS A 137 -10.98 -0.17 -2.61
CA HIS A 137 -12.19 -0.18 -3.43
C HIS A 137 -11.84 -0.21 -4.93
N GLY A 138 -12.81 -0.58 -5.78
CA GLY A 138 -12.68 -0.37 -7.23
C GLY A 138 -12.83 1.11 -7.62
N HIS A 139 -12.66 1.46 -8.89
CA HIS A 139 -12.73 2.86 -9.31
C HIS A 139 -14.14 3.44 -9.09
N ARG A 140 -14.26 4.34 -8.10
CA ARG A 140 -15.55 4.90 -7.63
C ARG A 140 -15.77 6.37 -8.01
N PHE A 141 -14.81 6.95 -8.73
CA PHE A 141 -14.80 8.35 -9.12
C PHE A 141 -15.07 8.48 -10.63
N ALA A 142 -15.18 9.72 -11.10
CA ALA A 142 -15.50 10.08 -12.48
C ALA A 142 -16.91 9.68 -13.00
N LYS A 143 -17.24 10.22 -14.18
CA LYS A 143 -18.48 9.89 -14.93
C LYS A 143 -18.61 8.40 -15.26
N LEU A 144 -17.50 7.67 -15.25
CA LEU A 144 -17.47 6.25 -15.55
C LEU A 144 -18.38 5.45 -14.61
N ARG A 145 -18.46 5.83 -13.33
CA ARG A 145 -19.32 5.18 -12.33
C ARG A 145 -20.81 5.21 -12.67
N GLU A 146 -21.26 6.20 -13.45
CA GLU A 146 -22.67 6.30 -13.89
C GLU A 146 -23.03 5.24 -14.94
N THR A 147 -22.02 4.58 -15.53
CA THR A 147 -22.21 3.51 -16.51
C THR A 147 -22.36 2.15 -15.85
N HIS A 148 -22.99 1.20 -16.54
CA HIS A 148 -23.06 -0.19 -16.07
C HIS A 148 -21.67 -0.80 -15.85
N GLN A 149 -20.72 -0.50 -16.75
CA GLN A 149 -19.33 -0.96 -16.59
C GLN A 149 -18.69 -0.39 -15.33
N GLY A 150 -18.79 0.92 -15.09
CA GLY A 150 -18.20 1.54 -13.90
C GLY A 150 -18.78 0.99 -12.59
N GLN A 151 -20.05 0.60 -12.56
CA GLN A 151 -20.66 -0.07 -11.39
C GLN A 151 -20.12 -1.49 -11.16
N LEU A 152 -19.63 -2.17 -12.20
CA LEU A 152 -18.94 -3.43 -12.06
C LEU A 152 -17.51 -3.18 -11.58
N GLU A 153 -16.77 -2.26 -12.21
CA GLU A 153 -15.40 -1.90 -11.84
C GLU A 153 -15.29 -1.44 -10.38
N GLU A 154 -16.25 -0.65 -9.88
CA GLU A 154 -16.31 -0.23 -8.47
C GLU A 154 -16.31 -1.43 -7.49
N ARG A 155 -16.90 -2.56 -7.91
CA ARG A 155 -17.08 -3.77 -7.09
C ARG A 155 -16.00 -4.83 -7.31
N MET A 156 -14.99 -4.54 -8.13
CA MET A 156 -13.91 -5.48 -8.45
C MET A 156 -12.54 -4.93 -8.00
N PRO A 157 -12.33 -4.70 -6.68
CA PRO A 157 -10.99 -4.37 -6.19
C PRO A 157 -10.06 -5.57 -6.40
N PHE A 158 -8.83 -5.30 -6.81
CA PHE A 158 -7.77 -6.29 -6.76
C PHE A 158 -7.45 -6.65 -5.31
N PHE A 159 -7.15 -7.92 -5.09
CA PHE A 159 -6.60 -8.45 -3.83
C PHE A 159 -5.48 -9.40 -4.27
N SER A 160 -4.45 -9.66 -3.46
CA SER A 160 -3.33 -10.64 -3.59
C SER A 160 -2.74 -11.00 -2.25
N ILE A 161 -2.42 -12.30 -2.07
CA ILE A 161 -1.67 -12.81 -0.94
C ILE A 161 -0.57 -13.74 -1.46
N ALA A 162 0.68 -13.37 -1.23
CA ALA A 162 1.83 -14.26 -1.35
C ALA A 162 2.27 -14.73 0.04
N LEU A 163 2.62 -16.01 0.15
CA LEU A 163 3.06 -16.62 1.40
C LEU A 163 4.60 -16.69 1.47
N PRO A 164 5.19 -16.68 2.68
CA PRO A 164 6.61 -16.92 2.87
C PRO A 164 7.04 -18.24 2.24
N LYS A 165 8.25 -18.27 1.68
CA LYS A 165 8.81 -19.40 0.95
C LYS A 165 8.80 -20.69 1.78
N GLU A 166 9.25 -20.60 3.04
CA GLU A 166 9.26 -21.78 3.93
C GLU A 166 7.85 -22.30 4.24
N LEU A 167 6.87 -21.40 4.39
CA LEU A 167 5.49 -21.80 4.65
C LEU A 167 4.90 -22.53 3.44
N ARG A 168 5.16 -22.05 2.22
CA ARG A 168 4.69 -22.63 0.96
C ARG A 168 5.12 -24.09 0.77
N GLU A 169 6.30 -24.44 1.24
CA GLU A 169 6.84 -25.82 1.14
C GLU A 169 6.17 -26.81 2.10
N THR A 170 5.47 -26.33 3.13
CA THR A 170 4.73 -27.19 4.06
C THR A 170 3.40 -27.68 3.47
N GLU A 171 2.91 -28.82 3.95
CA GLU A 171 1.58 -29.34 3.56
C GLU A 171 0.43 -28.35 3.89
N LYS A 172 0.58 -27.56 4.96
CA LYS A 172 -0.37 -26.50 5.29
C LYS A 172 -0.30 -25.36 4.28
N GLY A 173 0.90 -24.90 3.93
CA GLY A 173 1.11 -23.83 2.94
C GLY A 173 0.57 -24.21 1.57
N LYS A 174 0.87 -25.41 1.07
CA LYS A 174 0.31 -25.92 -0.19
C LYS A 174 -1.22 -25.93 -0.19
N ARG A 175 -1.85 -26.25 0.96
CA ARG A 175 -3.31 -26.16 1.11
C ARG A 175 -3.80 -24.72 1.08
N ILE A 176 -3.09 -23.79 1.73
CA ILE A 176 -3.44 -22.36 1.70
C ILE A 176 -3.30 -21.82 0.26
N GLU A 177 -2.18 -22.06 -0.43
CA GLU A 177 -2.00 -21.64 -1.82
C GLU A 177 -3.09 -22.17 -2.74
N ARG A 178 -3.45 -23.45 -2.61
CA ARG A 178 -4.55 -24.03 -3.39
C ARG A 178 -5.87 -23.30 -3.13
N ASN A 179 -6.16 -22.95 -1.88
CA ASN A 179 -7.37 -22.23 -1.53
C ASN A 179 -7.35 -20.78 -2.02
N LEU A 180 -6.17 -20.15 -1.98
CA LEU A 180 -5.99 -18.81 -2.53
C LEU A 180 -6.31 -18.88 -4.03
N ARG A 181 -5.61 -19.68 -4.83
CA ARG A 181 -5.73 -19.79 -6.31
C ARG A 181 -7.15 -19.95 -6.91
N ILE A 182 -8.17 -20.27 -6.13
CA ILE A 182 -9.55 -20.50 -6.59
C ILE A 182 -10.22 -19.25 -7.20
N HIS A 183 -9.66 -18.04 -6.99
CA HIS A 183 -10.22 -16.77 -7.51
C HIS A 183 -9.20 -15.85 -8.23
N TRP A 184 -8.10 -16.38 -8.76
CA TRP A 184 -6.97 -15.56 -9.26
C TRP A 184 -6.82 -15.56 -10.77
N ILE A 185 -6.50 -14.38 -11.30
CA ILE A 185 -5.67 -14.22 -12.48
C ILE A 185 -4.24 -14.54 -12.03
N ASP A 186 -3.57 -15.48 -12.69
CA ASP A 186 -2.18 -15.86 -12.37
C ASP A 186 -1.25 -14.65 -12.55
N CYS A 187 -1.00 -13.92 -11.46
CA CYS A 187 0.18 -13.08 -11.34
C CYS A 187 1.28 -13.94 -10.71
N GLU A 188 2.13 -14.52 -11.54
CA GLU A 188 3.42 -15.04 -11.08
C GLU A 188 4.27 -13.85 -10.63
N ILE A 189 4.27 -13.56 -9.33
CA ILE A 189 5.26 -12.70 -8.67
C ILE A 189 6.45 -13.57 -8.29
#